data_AF-A0A317E5B4-F1
#
_entry.id   AF-A0A317E5B4-F1
#
_cell.length_a   1.000
_cell.length_b   1.000
_cell.length_c   1.000
_cell.angle_alpha   90.00
_cell.angle_beta   90.00
_cell.angle_gamma   90.00
#
_symmetry.space_group_name_H-M   'P 1'
#
loop_
_entity.id
_entity.type
_entity.pdbx_description
1 polymer ?
#
loop_
_entity_poly.entity_id
_entity_poly.type
_entity_poly.pdbx_seq_one_letter_code
_entity_poly.pdbx_strand_id
1 'polypeptide(L)'
;MIPLSSLVPACLFFVLALGGALPALAQDGTGAPASGEEAPAGEPGEAGPRLPRFASLGSSEINVRTGPGSQYPIAWKYVRSSLPVEIVAEFEYWRKIRDHDGSVGWVHKSLLSGKRFASVEGAIRVLRDDAGEDARPLLRLEPGVIVRVERCKADWCRVKVQDSRGWLKRDWLWGIYADEVIN
;
A
#
# COMPACT_ATOMS: atom_id res chain seq x y z
N MET A 1 -34.79 -37.59 33.38
CA MET A 1 -35.83 -36.73 32.81
C MET A 1 -35.68 -36.73 31.30
N ILE A 2 -36.78 -36.91 30.60
CA ILE A 2 -36.94 -37.50 29.25
C ILE A 2 -36.62 -36.50 28.12
N PRO A 3 -36.01 -36.92 26.99
CA PRO A 3 -35.77 -36.06 25.83
C PRO A 3 -37.02 -35.99 24.94
N LEU A 4 -37.35 -34.80 24.41
CA LEU A 4 -38.47 -34.60 23.50
C LEU A 4 -37.99 -34.41 22.06
N SER A 5 -38.46 -35.33 21.22
CA SER A 5 -38.36 -35.42 19.77
C SER A 5 -39.02 -34.26 19.03
N SER A 6 -38.53 -33.97 17.81
CA SER A 6 -39.31 -33.86 16.54
C SER A 6 -38.31 -33.60 15.39
N LEU A 7 -38.02 -34.50 14.43
CA LEU A 7 -38.83 -34.93 13.27
C LEU A 7 -39.35 -33.69 12.50
N VAL A 8 -38.96 -33.38 11.25
CA VAL A 8 -39.27 -33.98 9.92
C VAL A 8 -38.72 -32.96 8.85
N PRO A 9 -38.62 -33.19 7.52
CA PRO A 9 -38.12 -34.32 6.71
C PRO A 9 -36.99 -33.90 5.73
N ALA A 10 -36.28 -34.91 5.21
CA ALA A 10 -35.49 -34.81 3.99
C ALA A 10 -36.40 -34.73 2.75
N CYS A 11 -36.24 -33.67 1.94
CA CYS A 11 -36.80 -33.60 0.60
C CYS A 11 -35.79 -34.19 -0.41
N LEU A 12 -35.94 -35.50 -0.67
CA LEU A 12 -35.41 -36.19 -1.84
C LEU A 12 -36.19 -35.72 -3.07
N PHE A 13 -35.59 -34.85 -3.89
CA PHE A 13 -36.07 -34.62 -5.25
C PHE A 13 -35.27 -35.48 -6.23
N PHE A 14 -35.88 -36.61 -6.58
CA PHE A 14 -35.51 -37.45 -7.70
C PHE A 14 -36.10 -36.82 -8.97
N VAL A 15 -35.26 -36.36 -9.90
CA VAL A 15 -35.72 -35.92 -11.23
C VAL A 15 -35.00 -36.74 -12.29
N LEU A 16 -35.82 -37.42 -13.09
CA LEU A 16 -35.48 -38.35 -14.15
C LEU A 16 -34.60 -37.71 -15.24
N ALA A 17 -33.55 -38.43 -15.62
CA ALA A 17 -32.82 -38.19 -16.86
C ALA A 17 -33.60 -38.77 -18.05
N LEU A 18 -34.17 -37.90 -18.89
CA LEU A 18 -34.68 -38.24 -20.21
C LEU A 18 -33.65 -37.76 -21.25
N GLY A 19 -33.09 -38.73 -21.98
CA GLY A 19 -32.20 -38.49 -23.10
C GLY A 19 -32.92 -37.81 -24.26
N GLY A 20 -32.25 -36.83 -24.84
CA GLY A 20 -32.62 -36.19 -26.10
C GLY A 20 -31.35 -35.76 -26.81
N ALA A 21 -31.02 -36.43 -27.90
CA ALA A 21 -30.00 -36.00 -28.83
C ALA A 21 -30.51 -34.77 -29.60
N LEU A 22 -29.76 -33.68 -29.55
CA LEU A 22 -29.99 -32.47 -30.35
C LEU A 22 -28.83 -32.31 -31.33
N PRO A 23 -29.10 -31.92 -32.60
CA PRO A 23 -28.09 -31.77 -33.61
C PRO A 23 -27.27 -30.48 -33.38
N ALA A 24 -25.98 -30.57 -33.70
CA ALA A 24 -25.07 -29.45 -33.73
C ALA A 24 -25.50 -28.43 -34.81
N LEU A 25 -25.88 -27.22 -34.37
CA LEU A 25 -25.93 -26.05 -35.23
C LEU A 25 -24.68 -25.21 -34.97
N ALA A 26 -23.89 -25.09 -36.03
CA ALA A 26 -22.75 -24.18 -36.13
C ALA A 26 -23.20 -22.73 -35.90
N GLN A 27 -22.47 -22.03 -35.03
CA GLN A 27 -22.51 -20.58 -34.94
C GLN A 27 -21.09 -20.05 -35.15
N ASP A 28 -20.78 -19.69 -36.40
CA ASP A 28 -19.72 -18.75 -36.74
C ASP A 28 -20.18 -17.36 -36.29
N GLY A 29 -19.93 -17.06 -35.02
CA GLY A 29 -20.08 -15.74 -34.44
C GLY A 29 -18.72 -15.04 -34.42
N THR A 30 -18.38 -14.35 -35.51
CA THR A 30 -17.25 -13.43 -35.58
C THR A 30 -17.44 -12.32 -34.54
N GLY A 31 -16.88 -12.52 -33.35
CA GLY A 31 -16.78 -11.49 -32.32
C GLY A 31 -15.86 -10.38 -32.82
N ALA A 32 -16.40 -9.17 -32.95
CA ALA A 32 -15.63 -7.96 -33.13
C ALA A 32 -14.64 -7.82 -31.96
N PRO A 33 -13.35 -7.51 -32.19
CA PRO A 33 -12.47 -7.15 -31.10
C PRO A 33 -12.99 -5.84 -30.49
N ALA A 34 -13.33 -5.90 -29.20
CA ALA A 34 -13.47 -4.71 -28.38
C ALA A 34 -12.13 -3.98 -28.40
N SER A 35 -12.08 -2.82 -29.06
CA SER A 35 -11.00 -1.86 -28.92
C SER A 35 -10.88 -1.51 -27.44
N GLY A 36 -9.86 -2.05 -26.79
CA GLY A 36 -9.34 -1.48 -25.57
C GLY A 36 -8.86 -0.08 -25.91
N GLU A 37 -9.52 0.92 -25.33
CA GLU A 37 -9.03 2.29 -25.30
C GLU A 37 -7.76 2.27 -24.43
N GLU A 38 -6.62 1.91 -25.03
CA GLU A 38 -5.31 2.19 -24.47
C GLU A 38 -5.17 3.70 -24.39
N ALA A 39 -5.24 4.23 -23.17
CA ALA A 39 -4.92 5.62 -22.89
C ALA A 39 -3.58 5.97 -23.54
N PRO A 40 -3.47 7.08 -24.29
CA PRO A 40 -2.23 7.43 -24.96
C PRO A 40 -1.13 7.58 -23.91
N ALA A 41 -0.09 6.76 -24.05
CA ALA A 41 1.17 6.94 -23.36
C ALA A 41 1.73 8.30 -23.78
N GLY A 42 1.54 9.29 -22.91
CA GLY A 42 2.15 10.60 -23.05
C GLY A 42 3.67 10.48 -23.15
N GLU A 43 4.26 11.35 -23.96
CA GLU A 43 5.69 11.45 -24.22
C GLU A 43 6.51 11.44 -22.91
N PRO A 44 7.74 10.88 -22.89
CA PRO A 44 8.57 10.84 -21.70
C PRO A 44 9.14 12.23 -21.41
N GLY A 45 8.29 13.12 -20.90
CA GLY A 45 8.73 14.30 -20.17
C GLY A 45 9.44 13.84 -18.91
N GLU A 46 10.75 14.12 -18.86
CA GLU A 46 11.63 14.01 -17.69
C GLU A 46 11.23 12.87 -16.74
N ALA A 47 11.61 11.63 -17.09
CA ALA A 47 11.26 10.43 -16.34
C ALA A 47 11.53 10.64 -14.84
N GLY A 48 10.45 10.97 -14.12
CA GLY A 48 10.49 11.17 -12.68
C GLY A 48 10.99 9.89 -12.00
N PRO A 49 11.39 9.97 -10.73
CA PRO A 49 11.83 8.78 -10.02
C PRO A 49 10.76 7.68 -10.13
N ARG A 50 11.18 6.44 -10.43
CA ARG A 50 10.29 5.33 -10.79
C ARG A 50 9.12 5.18 -9.82
N LEU A 51 7.95 4.93 -10.36
CA LEU A 51 6.74 4.61 -9.59
C LEU A 51 6.58 3.08 -9.46
N PRO A 52 5.94 2.60 -8.38
CA PRO A 52 5.59 3.35 -7.18
C PRO A 52 6.82 3.65 -6.32
N ARG A 53 6.77 4.70 -5.50
CA ARG A 53 7.87 5.04 -4.58
C ARG A 53 7.41 5.71 -3.31
N PHE A 54 8.14 5.48 -2.23
CA PHE A 54 7.90 6.19 -0.99
C PHE A 54 8.43 7.63 -1.01
N ALA A 55 7.71 8.49 -0.34
CA ALA A 55 8.07 9.84 0.04
C ALA A 55 7.56 10.08 1.48
N SER A 56 7.72 11.29 1.99
CA SER A 56 7.13 11.65 3.28
C SER A 56 6.39 12.99 3.21
N LEU A 57 5.47 13.21 4.13
CA LEU A 57 4.79 14.50 4.28
C LEU A 57 5.81 15.58 4.69
N GLY A 58 5.93 16.63 3.90
CA GLY A 58 6.87 17.73 4.11
C GLY A 58 6.31 18.90 4.92
N SER A 59 4.99 19.07 4.92
CA SER A 59 4.27 20.13 5.66
C SER A 59 3.62 19.58 6.93
N SER A 60 3.35 20.45 7.91
CA SER A 60 2.59 20.11 9.12
C SER A 60 1.10 19.92 8.84
N GLU A 61 0.57 20.56 7.79
CA GLU A 61 -0.80 20.40 7.35
C GLU A 61 -0.85 20.15 5.83
N ILE A 62 -1.57 19.10 5.42
CA ILE A 62 -1.71 18.69 4.03
C ILE A 62 -3.15 18.27 3.76
N ASN A 63 -3.77 18.93 2.77
CA ASN A 63 -5.09 18.55 2.27
C ASN A 63 -4.95 17.51 1.18
N VAL A 64 -5.51 16.33 1.40
CA VAL A 64 -5.61 15.27 0.40
C VAL A 64 -6.93 15.41 -0.34
N ARG A 65 -6.87 15.38 -1.67
CA ARG A 65 -8.03 15.64 -2.54
C ARG A 65 -8.44 14.39 -3.31
N THR A 66 -9.68 14.36 -3.76
CA THR A 66 -10.21 13.23 -4.57
C THR A 66 -9.64 13.19 -6.00
N GLY A 67 -9.09 14.29 -6.50
CA GLY A 67 -8.51 14.38 -7.84
C GLY A 67 -7.29 15.33 -7.93
N PRO A 68 -6.56 15.29 -9.06
CA PRO A 68 -5.32 16.05 -9.26
C PRO A 68 -5.60 17.52 -9.60
N GLY A 69 -5.99 18.32 -8.60
CA GLY A 69 -6.31 19.73 -8.79
C GLY A 69 -6.91 20.39 -7.55
N SER A 70 -6.79 21.71 -7.46
CA SER A 70 -7.33 22.49 -6.34
C SER A 70 -8.86 22.58 -6.35
N GLN A 71 -9.48 22.35 -7.52
CA GLN A 71 -10.94 22.31 -7.69
C GLN A 71 -11.58 21.05 -7.10
N TYR A 72 -10.83 19.95 -6.94
CA TYR A 72 -11.39 18.72 -6.39
C TYR A 72 -11.60 18.84 -4.87
N PRO A 73 -12.69 18.28 -4.31
CA PRO A 73 -12.93 18.35 -2.88
C PRO A 73 -11.83 17.69 -2.07
N ILE A 74 -11.64 18.18 -0.84
CA ILE A 74 -10.73 17.59 0.14
C ILE A 74 -11.39 16.31 0.66
N ALA A 75 -10.70 15.19 0.51
CA ALA A 75 -11.13 13.89 1.01
C ALA A 75 -10.78 13.76 2.51
N TRP A 76 -9.57 14.15 2.90
CA TRP A 76 -9.14 14.25 4.30
C TRP A 76 -7.93 15.18 4.44
N LYS A 77 -7.52 15.41 5.69
CA LYS A 77 -6.40 16.29 6.05
C LYS A 77 -5.42 15.55 6.97
N TYR A 78 -4.13 15.64 6.66
CA TYR A 78 -3.07 15.31 7.61
C TYR A 78 -2.70 16.54 8.43
N VAL A 79 -2.55 16.37 9.74
CA VAL A 79 -2.04 17.38 10.67
C VAL A 79 -0.76 16.85 11.35
N ARG A 80 0.21 16.47 10.53
CA ARG A 80 1.55 16.02 10.94
C ARG A 80 2.50 16.03 9.75
N SER A 81 3.77 16.29 10.01
CA SER A 81 4.85 16.08 9.03
C SER A 81 5.51 14.71 9.22
N SER A 82 6.39 14.35 8.28
CA SER A 82 7.27 13.18 8.35
C SER A 82 6.56 11.82 8.29
N LEU A 83 5.25 11.78 8.06
CA LEU A 83 4.56 10.51 7.81
C LEU A 83 5.00 9.96 6.45
N PRO A 84 5.45 8.69 6.37
CA PRO A 84 5.69 8.05 5.08
C PRO A 84 4.40 7.96 4.26
N VAL A 85 4.50 8.07 2.95
CA VAL A 85 3.41 7.83 1.99
C VAL A 85 3.99 7.25 0.72
N GLU A 86 3.23 6.39 0.05
CA GLU A 86 3.64 5.81 -1.22
C GLU A 86 3.01 6.58 -2.38
N ILE A 87 3.83 7.13 -3.26
CA ILE A 87 3.37 7.72 -4.50
C ILE A 87 3.14 6.59 -5.51
N VAL A 88 1.89 6.45 -5.94
CA VAL A 88 1.45 5.40 -6.86
C VAL A 88 1.12 5.93 -8.26
N ALA A 89 0.87 7.24 -8.40
CA ALA A 89 0.68 7.89 -9.70
C ALA A 89 1.09 9.37 -9.64
N GLU A 90 1.37 9.96 -10.80
CA GLU A 90 1.78 11.35 -10.95
C GLU A 90 0.94 12.00 -12.06
N PHE A 91 0.55 13.27 -11.86
CA PHE A 91 -0.13 14.08 -12.87
C PHE A 91 0.27 15.54 -12.65
N GLU A 92 1.03 16.13 -13.57
CA GLU A 92 1.53 17.50 -13.45
C GLU A 92 2.21 17.75 -12.08
N TYR A 93 1.66 18.67 -11.28
CA TYR A 93 2.13 19.00 -9.94
C TYR A 93 1.51 18.13 -8.83
N TRP A 94 0.67 17.16 -9.18
CA TRP A 94 -0.10 16.33 -8.25
C TRP A 94 0.44 14.92 -8.17
N ARG A 95 0.43 14.37 -6.97
CA ARG A 95 0.89 13.02 -6.64
C ARG A 95 -0.25 12.26 -6.01
N LYS A 96 -0.61 11.14 -6.61
CA LYS A 96 -1.55 10.20 -6.00
C LYS A 96 -0.76 9.40 -4.97
N ILE A 97 -1.12 9.58 -3.70
CA ILE A 97 -0.50 8.92 -2.57
C ILE A 97 -1.38 7.79 -2.06
N ARG A 98 -0.76 6.75 -1.53
CA ARG A 98 -1.34 5.67 -0.73
C ARG A 98 -0.77 5.75 0.69
N ASP A 99 -1.64 5.74 1.68
CA ASP A 99 -1.28 5.66 3.11
C ASP A 99 -1.15 4.20 3.57
N HIS A 100 -0.63 3.98 4.78
CA HIS A 100 -0.39 2.66 5.37
C HIS A 100 -1.66 1.80 5.53
N ASP A 101 -2.82 2.45 5.64
CA ASP A 101 -4.14 1.80 5.68
C ASP A 101 -4.69 1.46 4.28
N GLY A 102 -3.98 1.85 3.22
CA GLY A 102 -4.38 1.67 1.83
C GLY A 102 -5.23 2.81 1.23
N SER A 103 -5.57 3.84 2.01
CA SER A 103 -6.34 4.99 1.54
C SER A 103 -5.57 5.76 0.44
N VAL A 104 -6.27 6.17 -0.63
CA VAL A 104 -5.66 6.83 -1.80
C VAL A 104 -6.25 8.20 -2.11
N GLY A 105 -5.39 9.15 -2.47
CA GLY A 105 -5.80 10.51 -2.79
C GLY A 105 -4.67 11.36 -3.36
N TRP A 106 -4.97 12.60 -3.71
CA TRP A 106 -4.05 13.48 -4.43
C TRP A 106 -3.54 14.62 -3.55
N VAL A 107 -2.23 14.86 -3.63
CA VAL A 107 -1.56 15.97 -2.94
C VAL A 107 -0.65 16.72 -3.89
N HIS A 108 -0.46 18.02 -3.65
CA HIS A 108 0.48 18.81 -4.42
C HIS A 108 1.93 18.44 -4.07
N LYS A 109 2.81 18.30 -5.07
CA LYS A 109 4.19 17.80 -4.89
C LYS A 109 5.03 18.64 -3.92
N SER A 110 4.75 19.94 -3.81
CA SER A 110 5.46 20.84 -2.88
C SER A 110 5.19 20.53 -1.39
N LEU A 111 4.13 19.77 -1.11
CA LEU A 111 3.78 19.34 0.25
C LEU A 111 4.48 18.05 0.65
N LEU A 112 5.21 17.42 -0.27
CA LEU A 112 5.97 16.20 -0.03
C LEU A 112 7.46 16.50 0.13
N SER A 113 8.15 15.63 0.85
CA SER A 113 9.60 15.66 1.03
C SER A 113 10.23 14.36 0.55
N GLY A 114 11.41 14.46 -0.04
CA GLY A 114 12.27 13.32 -0.35
C GLY A 114 12.97 12.73 0.88
N LYS A 115 12.87 13.36 2.05
CA LYS A 115 13.39 12.78 3.30
C LYS A 115 12.68 11.46 3.57
N ARG A 116 13.46 10.41 3.82
CA ARG A 116 12.93 9.06 4.05
C ARG A 116 12.56 8.88 5.51
N PHE A 117 11.29 8.58 5.73
CA PHE A 117 10.75 8.13 6.99
C PHE A 117 10.10 6.77 6.81
N ALA A 118 9.95 6.06 7.91
CA ALA A 118 9.26 4.79 7.97
C ALA A 118 8.44 4.70 9.26
N SER A 119 7.41 3.87 9.26
CA SER A 119 6.57 3.55 10.40
C SER A 119 6.85 2.12 10.87
N VAL A 120 6.97 1.90 12.17
CA VAL A 120 7.14 0.57 12.74
C VAL A 120 5.84 -0.23 12.62
N GLU A 121 5.89 -1.46 12.11
CA GLU A 121 4.70 -2.30 11.85
C GLU A 121 4.56 -3.54 12.76
N GLY A 122 3.29 -3.90 12.97
CA GLY A 122 2.84 -5.18 13.52
C GLY A 122 2.95 -5.31 15.03
N ALA A 123 4.16 -5.25 15.57
CA ALA A 123 4.43 -5.50 16.99
C ALA A 123 5.54 -4.59 17.52
N ILE A 124 5.75 -4.62 18.84
CA ILE A 124 6.87 -3.89 19.47
C ILE A 124 8.19 -4.40 18.89
N ARG A 125 9.02 -3.48 18.40
CA ARG A 125 10.34 -3.77 17.82
C ARG A 125 11.46 -3.22 18.69
N VAL A 126 12.60 -3.88 18.67
CA VAL A 126 13.78 -3.46 19.44
C VAL A 126 14.74 -2.74 18.51
N LEU A 127 15.01 -1.47 18.81
CA LEU A 127 16.10 -0.71 18.19
C LEU A 127 17.42 -1.20 18.78
N ARG A 128 18.37 -1.60 17.93
CA ARG A 128 19.68 -2.14 18.36
C ARG A 128 20.83 -1.21 18.01
N ASP A 129 21.97 -1.35 18.67
CA ASP A 129 23.14 -0.51 18.40
C ASP A 129 23.93 -0.92 17.14
N ASP A 130 23.77 -2.16 16.69
CA ASP A 130 24.31 -2.67 15.42
C ASP A 130 23.29 -3.51 14.63
N ALA A 131 23.61 -3.78 13.36
CA ALA A 131 22.82 -4.61 12.45
C ALA A 131 23.03 -6.10 12.75
N GLY A 132 22.32 -6.63 13.75
CA GLY A 132 22.34 -8.04 14.09
C GLY A 132 21.29 -8.42 15.14
N GLU A 133 20.84 -9.68 15.13
CA GLU A 133 19.83 -10.18 16.09
C GLU A 133 20.29 -10.07 17.55
N ASP A 134 21.58 -10.31 17.79
CA ASP A 134 22.17 -10.36 19.12
C ASP A 134 22.81 -9.02 19.55
N ALA A 135 22.72 -7.99 18.71
CA ALA A 135 23.25 -6.67 19.03
C ALA A 135 22.51 -6.06 20.24
N ARG A 136 23.19 -5.20 21.00
CA ARG A 136 22.67 -4.73 22.28
C ARG A 136 21.38 -3.90 22.07
N PRO A 137 20.31 -4.16 22.85
CA PRO A 137 19.07 -3.40 22.75
C PRO A 137 19.25 -1.97 23.28
N LEU A 138 18.75 -0.98 22.53
CA LEU A 138 18.75 0.43 22.90
C LEU A 138 17.37 0.90 23.36
N LEU A 139 16.33 0.62 22.56
CA LEU A 139 14.96 1.08 22.80
C LEU A 139 13.95 0.04 22.34
N ARG A 140 12.73 0.10 22.89
CA ARG A 140 11.55 -0.62 22.40
C ARG A 140 10.63 0.39 21.72
N LEU A 141 10.26 0.12 20.48
CA LEU A 141 9.42 0.97 19.64
C LEU A 141 8.07 0.29 19.45
N GLU A 142 6.99 0.99 19.73
CA GLU A 142 5.64 0.50 19.48
C GLU A 142 5.27 0.60 17.99
N PRO A 143 4.26 -0.17 17.52
CA PRO A 143 3.68 0.02 16.19
C PRO A 143 3.23 1.47 15.97
N GLY A 144 3.43 2.00 14.77
CA GLY A 144 3.09 3.38 14.41
C GLY A 144 4.15 4.43 14.77
N VAL A 145 5.23 4.05 15.47
CA VAL A 145 6.35 4.95 15.71
C VAL A 145 7.02 5.31 14.38
N ILE A 146 7.14 6.61 14.13
CA ILE A 146 7.79 7.13 12.93
C ILE A 146 9.29 7.33 13.19
N VAL A 147 10.10 6.76 12.32
CA VAL A 147 11.56 6.85 12.36
C VAL A 147 12.10 7.47 11.07
N ARG A 148 13.16 8.26 11.18
CA ARG A 148 13.89 8.75 10.01
C ARG A 148 14.84 7.65 9.55
N VAL A 149 14.77 7.27 8.28
CA VAL A 149 15.68 6.28 7.69
C VAL A 149 16.91 7.03 7.19
N GLU A 150 18.07 6.69 7.74
CA GLU A 150 19.34 7.31 7.32
C GLU A 150 19.98 6.51 6.19
N ARG A 151 20.01 5.18 6.31
CA ARG A 151 20.58 4.26 5.32
C ARG A 151 20.08 2.85 5.57
N CYS A 152 20.14 1.99 4.56
CA CYS A 152 19.91 0.57 4.73
C CYS A 152 21.02 -0.27 4.10
N LYS A 153 21.32 -1.40 4.72
CA LYS A 153 22.34 -2.38 4.30
C LYS A 153 21.74 -3.77 4.45
N ALA A 154 21.56 -4.49 3.34
CA ALA A 154 20.83 -5.76 3.33
C ALA A 154 19.49 -5.61 4.07
N ASP A 155 19.20 -6.48 5.04
CA ASP A 155 17.92 -6.51 5.75
C ASP A 155 17.85 -5.54 6.93
N TRP A 156 18.85 -4.67 7.11
CA TRP A 156 18.93 -3.75 8.24
C TRP A 156 18.95 -2.30 7.81
N CYS A 157 18.14 -1.49 8.47
CA CYS A 157 18.08 -0.04 8.26
C CYS A 157 18.57 0.69 9.50
N ARG A 158 19.54 1.58 9.30
CA ARG A 158 19.95 2.54 10.32
C ARG A 158 18.91 3.65 10.35
N VAL A 159 18.34 3.87 11.52
CA VAL A 159 17.27 4.82 11.73
C VAL A 159 17.62 5.78 12.86
N LYS A 160 17.04 6.97 12.81
CA LYS A 160 17.03 7.94 13.89
C LYS A 160 15.60 8.10 14.40
N VAL A 161 15.45 7.98 15.72
CA VAL A 161 14.19 8.21 16.45
C VAL A 161 14.50 9.11 17.64
N GLN A 162 13.88 10.30 17.68
CA GLN A 162 14.24 11.34 18.64
C GLN A 162 15.77 11.58 18.66
N ASP A 163 16.42 11.41 19.81
CA ASP A 163 17.86 11.57 19.99
C ASP A 163 18.66 10.25 19.85
N SER A 164 17.97 9.13 19.64
CA SER A 164 18.59 7.81 19.49
C SER A 164 18.80 7.44 18.03
N ARG A 165 19.93 6.77 17.77
CA ARG A 165 20.23 6.13 16.47
C ARG A 165 20.54 4.67 16.70
N GLY A 166 20.02 3.83 15.82
CA GLY A 166 20.26 2.39 15.88
C GLY A 166 19.80 1.71 14.61
N TRP A 167 19.65 0.39 14.69
CA TRP A 167 19.30 -0.48 13.57
C TRP A 167 17.99 -1.23 13.86
N LEU A 168 17.15 -1.31 12.82
CA LEU A 168 15.93 -2.11 12.78
C LEU A 168 15.97 -3.00 11.54
N LYS A 169 15.27 -4.13 11.58
CA LYS A 169 15.04 -4.90 10.36
C LYS A 169 14.17 -4.12 9.39
N ARG A 170 14.49 -4.26 8.10
CA ARG A 170 13.75 -3.66 7.00
C ARG A 170 12.30 -4.12 6.97
N ASP A 171 12.04 -5.41 7.17
CA ASP A 171 10.67 -5.99 7.14
C ASP A 171 9.79 -5.57 8.32
N TRP A 172 10.32 -4.78 9.26
CA TRP A 172 9.54 -4.20 10.34
C TRP A 172 9.04 -2.79 10.03
N LEU A 173 9.35 -2.27 8.84
CA LEU A 173 9.18 -0.87 8.48
C LEU A 173 8.29 -0.74 7.24
N TRP A 174 7.24 0.07 7.38
CA TRP A 174 6.50 0.60 6.25
C TRP A 174 7.06 1.94 5.82
N GLY A 175 7.16 2.20 4.52
CA GLY A 175 7.85 3.38 4.00
C GLY A 175 9.18 3.07 3.30
N ILE A 176 9.53 1.79 3.13
CA ILE A 176 10.73 1.31 2.46
C ILE A 176 10.38 0.00 1.73
N TYR A 177 10.89 -0.22 0.52
CA TYR A 177 10.76 -1.53 -0.14
C TYR A 177 11.90 -2.48 0.23
N ALA A 178 11.63 -3.79 0.10
CA ALA A 178 12.56 -4.87 0.43
C ALA A 178 13.90 -4.77 -0.32
N ASP A 179 13.89 -4.31 -1.57
CA ASP A 179 15.02 -4.21 -2.49
C ASP A 179 15.55 -2.78 -2.67
N GLU A 180 15.00 -1.81 -1.91
CA GLU A 180 15.38 -0.41 -2.06
C GLU A 180 16.79 -0.13 -1.48
N VAL A 181 17.62 0.55 -2.28
CA VAL A 181 18.93 1.03 -1.84
C VAL A 181 18.79 2.46 -1.29
N ILE A 182 19.01 2.62 0.02
CA ILE A 182 19.03 3.91 0.71
C ILE A 182 20.45 4.12 1.27
N ASN A 183 21.17 5.11 0.72
CA ASN A 183 22.55 5.41 1.06
C ASN A 183 22.69 6.63 1.98
#